data_AF-A0A0A2ST03-F1
#
_entry.id   AF-A0A0A2ST03-F1
#
_cell.length_a   1.000
_cell.length_b   1.000
_cell.length_c   1.000
_cell.angle_alpha   90.00
_cell.angle_beta   90.00
_cell.angle_gamma   90.00
#
_symmetry.space_group_name_H-M   'P 1'
#
loop_
_entity.id
_entity.type
_entity.pdbx_description
1 polymer ?
#
loop_
_entity_poly.entity_id
_entity_poly.type
_entity_poly.pdbx_seq_one_letter_code
_entity_poly.pdbx_strand_id
1 'polypeptide(L)'
;PGVAASVSIYRLTGNGLQQIKNVPLGALLKAIAFDSIGHAWVVSTDISIPFYTDIKGNESDVLVGNSKVFQLDSNGNIINSYDGGGISGPWGLAIDGNDQVWIGNFEIENLPTKFSVSHLCGNQPATCPPGLNTGDPISPPIGYTLPSAGSQVLLANGQPLNGPNGPPSFEPLMRQTFVAIDAAGNVWVTNNWKPNPLAASTFNPGGDGVVAFVGMASPPQNTA
;
A
#
# COMPACT_ATOMS: atom_id res chain seq x y z
N PRO A 1 -12.29 -20.74 -10.66
CA PRO A 1 -12.72 -19.80 -9.60
C PRO A 1 -11.58 -19.60 -8.59
N GLY A 2 -10.85 -18.47 -8.71
CA GLY A 2 -9.73 -18.18 -7.82
C GLY A 2 -10.18 -18.11 -6.36
N VAL A 3 -9.38 -18.65 -5.45
CA VAL A 3 -9.66 -18.60 -4.00
C VAL A 3 -9.55 -17.14 -3.56
N ALA A 4 -10.66 -16.53 -3.16
CA ALA A 4 -10.64 -15.22 -2.51
C ALA A 4 -9.89 -15.33 -1.17
N ALA A 5 -9.03 -14.36 -0.86
CA ALA A 5 -8.49 -14.23 0.48
C ALA A 5 -9.62 -13.93 1.49
N SER A 6 -9.32 -13.93 2.79
CA SER A 6 -10.34 -13.63 3.79
C SER A 6 -9.79 -12.91 5.03
N VAL A 7 -10.69 -12.15 5.66
CA VAL A 7 -10.54 -11.68 7.04
C VAL A 7 -11.27 -12.68 7.94
N SER A 8 -10.50 -13.36 8.80
CA SER A 8 -11.04 -14.29 9.80
C SER A 8 -11.12 -13.62 11.16
N ILE A 9 -12.31 -13.58 11.73
CA ILE A 9 -12.58 -12.93 13.02
C ILE A 9 -12.78 -14.01 14.08
N TYR A 10 -12.02 -13.92 15.17
CA TYR A 10 -12.08 -14.84 16.30
C TYR A 10 -12.46 -14.11 17.58
N ARG A 11 -13.09 -14.83 18.52
CA ARG A 11 -13.37 -14.39 19.88
C ARG A 11 -12.71 -15.36 20.86
N LEU A 12 -12.08 -14.82 21.90
CA LEU A 12 -11.64 -15.63 23.04
C LEU A 12 -12.85 -16.02 23.89
N THR A 13 -13.12 -17.31 24.02
CA THR A 13 -14.21 -17.88 24.82
C THR A 13 -13.63 -18.84 25.87
N GLY A 14 -13.65 -18.42 27.14
CA GLY A 14 -12.91 -19.11 28.19
C GLY A 14 -11.40 -19.10 27.90
N ASN A 15 -10.83 -20.27 27.63
CA ASN A 15 -9.42 -20.46 27.33
C ASN A 15 -9.13 -20.76 25.83
N GLY A 16 -10.13 -20.65 24.95
CA GLY A 16 -10.00 -21.01 23.53
C GLY A 16 -10.37 -19.89 22.57
N LEU A 17 -9.79 -19.92 21.36
CA LEU A 17 -10.21 -19.04 20.25
C LEU A 17 -11.31 -19.73 19.44
N GLN A 18 -12.45 -19.05 19.30
CA GLN A 18 -13.55 -19.49 18.47
C GLN A 18 -13.68 -18.55 17.26
N GLN A 19 -13.70 -19.10 16.05
CA GLN A 19 -14.00 -18.30 14.86
C GLN A 19 -15.47 -17.85 14.91
N ILE A 20 -15.70 -16.55 14.83
CA ILE A 20 -17.05 -15.97 14.84
C ILE A 20 -17.48 -15.51 13.45
N LYS A 21 -16.54 -15.21 12.56
CA LYS A 21 -16.82 -14.80 11.18
C LYS A 21 -15.65 -15.11 10.26
N ASN A 22 -15.94 -15.41 9.00
CA ASN A 22 -14.96 -15.43 7.92
C ASN A 22 -15.53 -14.56 6.80
N VAL A 23 -14.78 -13.57 6.35
CA VAL A 23 -15.21 -12.61 5.34
C VAL A 23 -14.32 -12.78 4.11
N PRO A 24 -14.78 -13.46 3.05
CA PRO A 24 -14.02 -13.57 1.81
C PRO A 24 -13.94 -12.21 1.11
N LEU A 25 -12.74 -11.71 0.87
CA LEU A 25 -12.51 -10.47 0.12
C LEU A 25 -11.10 -10.43 -0.49
N GLY A 26 -11.02 -9.79 -1.66
CA GLY A 26 -9.75 -9.54 -2.33
C GLY A 26 -9.00 -10.80 -2.78
N ALA A 27 -7.77 -10.57 -3.22
CA ALA A 27 -6.87 -11.60 -3.75
C ALA A 27 -5.74 -11.90 -2.76
N LEU A 28 -4.95 -10.89 -2.38
CA LEU A 28 -3.84 -11.03 -1.43
C LEU A 28 -3.88 -9.88 -0.41
N LEU A 29 -4.47 -10.12 0.76
CA LEU A 29 -4.55 -9.11 1.81
C LEU A 29 -3.19 -8.90 2.49
N LYS A 30 -2.80 -7.64 2.71
CA LYS A 30 -1.46 -7.30 3.25
C LYS A 30 -1.46 -6.51 4.55
N ALA A 31 -2.38 -5.55 4.67
CA ALA A 31 -2.49 -4.70 5.84
C ALA A 31 -3.95 -4.36 6.14
N ILE A 32 -4.19 -4.05 7.41
CA ILE A 32 -5.47 -3.62 7.96
C ILE A 32 -5.22 -2.48 8.93
N ALA A 33 -6.13 -1.50 8.95
CA ALA A 33 -6.15 -0.40 9.91
C ALA A 33 -7.60 -0.05 10.25
N PHE A 34 -7.81 0.66 11.35
CA PHE A 34 -9.15 1.00 11.83
C PHE A 34 -9.31 2.50 11.95
N ASP A 35 -10.46 3.01 11.53
CA ASP A 35 -10.84 4.40 11.77
C ASP A 35 -11.51 4.59 13.14
N SER A 36 -11.74 5.84 13.52
CA SER A 36 -12.23 6.22 14.85
C SER A 36 -13.61 5.68 15.20
N ILE A 37 -14.40 5.24 14.21
CA ILE A 37 -15.72 4.63 14.44
C ILE A 37 -15.68 3.09 14.38
N GLY A 38 -14.49 2.51 14.21
CA GLY A 38 -14.26 1.07 14.23
C GLY A 38 -14.52 0.37 12.90
N HIS A 39 -14.61 1.08 11.78
CA HIS A 39 -14.55 0.43 10.48
C HIS A 39 -13.12 -0.04 10.21
N ALA A 40 -13.00 -1.20 9.56
CA ALA A 40 -11.72 -1.73 9.13
C ALA A 40 -11.46 -1.37 7.67
N TRP A 41 -10.27 -0.86 7.39
CA TRP A 41 -9.75 -0.64 6.05
C TRP A 41 -8.72 -1.72 5.76
N VAL A 42 -8.85 -2.44 4.65
CA VAL A 42 -8.04 -3.60 4.32
C VAL A 42 -7.48 -3.48 2.91
N VAL A 43 -6.17 -3.52 2.76
CA VAL A 43 -5.55 -3.48 1.43
C VAL A 43 -5.43 -4.88 0.85
N SER A 44 -5.83 -5.02 -0.41
CA SER A 44 -5.69 -6.22 -1.23
C SER A 44 -4.79 -5.92 -2.41
N THR A 45 -3.62 -6.56 -2.44
CA THR A 45 -2.77 -6.60 -3.62
C THR A 45 -3.33 -7.61 -4.60
N ASP A 46 -3.42 -7.24 -5.86
CA ASP A 46 -3.57 -8.21 -6.94
C ASP A 46 -2.26 -8.20 -7.74
N ILE A 47 -1.54 -9.33 -7.67
CA ILE A 47 -0.22 -9.48 -8.28
C ILE A 47 -0.43 -10.22 -9.59
N SER A 48 -0.52 -9.46 -10.67
CA SER A 48 -0.51 -9.97 -12.02
C SER A 48 0.93 -9.99 -12.53
N ILE A 49 1.63 -11.11 -12.37
CA ILE A 49 2.98 -11.26 -12.94
C ILE A 49 2.87 -11.35 -14.48
N PRO A 50 3.52 -10.45 -15.26
CA PRO A 50 3.42 -10.48 -16.72
C PRO A 50 4.05 -11.68 -17.42
N PHE A 51 4.60 -12.65 -16.69
CA PHE A 51 5.28 -13.81 -17.27
C PHE A 51 5.00 -15.06 -16.44
N TYR A 52 3.82 -15.64 -16.63
CA TYR A 52 3.65 -17.08 -16.46
C TYR A 52 3.25 -17.65 -17.82
N THR A 53 4.23 -17.93 -18.67
CA THR A 53 4.03 -19.01 -19.64
C THR A 53 3.83 -20.26 -18.79
N ASP A 54 2.65 -20.88 -18.88
CA ASP A 54 2.50 -22.21 -18.30
C ASP A 54 3.55 -23.17 -18.91
N ILE A 55 3.69 -24.36 -18.35
CA ILE A 55 4.61 -25.39 -18.89
C ILE A 55 4.31 -25.78 -20.37
N LYS A 56 3.26 -25.21 -20.98
CA LYS A 56 2.83 -25.41 -22.36
C LYS A 56 3.04 -24.17 -23.24
N GLY A 57 3.58 -23.07 -22.71
CA GLY A 57 3.87 -21.85 -23.47
C GLY A 57 2.66 -20.95 -23.71
N ASN A 58 1.58 -21.09 -22.93
CA ASN A 58 0.42 -20.21 -23.08
C ASN A 58 0.68 -18.86 -22.40
N GLU A 59 0.61 -17.78 -23.17
CA GLU A 59 0.59 -16.41 -22.66
C GLU A 59 -0.86 -16.03 -22.31
N SER A 60 -1.12 -15.61 -21.07
CA SER A 60 -2.40 -15.02 -20.68
C SER A 60 -2.28 -13.50 -20.65
N ASP A 61 -3.25 -12.77 -21.19
CA ASP A 61 -3.40 -11.32 -20.99
C ASP A 61 -3.29 -10.98 -19.49
N VAL A 62 -2.28 -10.19 -19.14
CA VAL A 62 -1.98 -9.82 -17.76
C VAL A 62 -2.78 -8.56 -17.45
N LEU A 63 -3.93 -8.74 -16.81
CA LEU A 63 -4.69 -7.63 -16.23
C LEU A 63 -3.81 -6.96 -15.17
N VAL A 64 -3.54 -5.66 -15.32
CA VAL A 64 -3.03 -4.83 -14.22
C VAL A 64 -3.91 -5.10 -13.01
N GLY A 65 -3.33 -5.70 -11.96
CA GLY A 65 -4.10 -6.33 -10.90
C GLY A 65 -5.16 -5.41 -10.30
N ASN A 66 -6.37 -5.96 -10.05
CA ASN A 66 -7.50 -5.32 -9.39
C ASN A 66 -7.20 -5.05 -7.91
N SER A 67 -6.14 -4.30 -7.64
CA SER A 67 -5.74 -3.87 -6.31
C SER A 67 -6.84 -2.99 -5.73
N LYS A 68 -7.21 -3.24 -4.47
CA LYS A 68 -8.31 -2.56 -3.80
C LYS A 68 -7.93 -2.21 -2.38
N VAL A 69 -8.57 -1.18 -1.85
CA VAL A 69 -8.78 -0.99 -0.41
C VAL A 69 -10.23 -1.31 -0.11
N PHE A 70 -10.50 -2.30 0.72
CA PHE A 70 -11.86 -2.62 1.18
C PHE A 70 -12.15 -1.90 2.49
N GLN A 71 -13.37 -1.40 2.64
CA GLN A 71 -13.88 -0.89 3.91
C GLN A 71 -14.92 -1.88 4.44
N LEU A 72 -14.76 -2.26 5.70
CA LEU A 72 -15.68 -3.12 6.43
C LEU A 72 -16.27 -2.36 7.62
N ASP A 73 -17.56 -2.55 7.88
CA ASP A 73 -18.19 -2.03 9.10
C ASP A 73 -17.65 -2.72 10.37
N SER A 74 -18.05 -2.23 11.54
CA SER A 74 -17.63 -2.79 12.84
C SER A 74 -18.12 -4.23 13.09
N ASN A 75 -19.07 -4.72 12.28
CA ASN A 75 -19.53 -6.11 12.30
C ASN A 75 -18.74 -6.99 11.30
N GLY A 76 -17.79 -6.42 10.56
CA GLY A 76 -17.01 -7.09 9.52
C GLY A 76 -17.80 -7.35 8.24
N ASN A 77 -18.81 -6.56 7.91
CA ASN A 77 -19.46 -6.59 6.59
C ASN A 77 -18.72 -5.65 5.65
N ILE A 78 -18.48 -6.07 4.40
CA ILE A 78 -17.89 -5.19 3.39
C ILE A 78 -18.95 -4.14 3.03
N ILE A 79 -18.59 -2.86 3.17
CA ILE A 79 -19.47 -1.73 2.85
C ILE A 79 -18.99 -0.95 1.62
N ASN A 80 -17.70 -1.02 1.28
CA ASN A 80 -17.17 -0.37 0.09
C ASN A 80 -15.82 -0.97 -0.37
N SER A 81 -15.36 -0.58 -1.56
CA SER A 81 -14.02 -0.86 -2.08
C SER A 81 -13.51 0.27 -2.98
N TYR A 82 -12.22 0.58 -2.92
CA TYR A 82 -11.61 1.73 -3.60
C TYR A 82 -10.35 1.34 -4.38
N ASP A 83 -10.12 1.99 -5.51
CA ASP A 83 -8.98 1.79 -6.42
C ASP A 83 -8.40 3.11 -6.99
N GLY A 84 -8.86 4.26 -6.50
CA GLY A 84 -8.41 5.58 -6.94
C GLY A 84 -7.07 6.03 -6.32
N GLY A 85 -6.59 7.20 -6.76
CA GLY A 85 -5.49 7.91 -6.08
C GLY A 85 -4.11 7.25 -6.22
N GLY A 86 -3.93 6.37 -7.21
CA GLY A 86 -2.67 5.69 -7.50
C GLY A 86 -2.44 4.39 -6.75
N ILE A 87 -3.50 3.78 -6.19
CA ILE A 87 -3.40 2.45 -5.57
C ILE A 87 -2.84 1.45 -6.60
N SER A 88 -1.66 0.91 -6.33
CA SER A 88 -0.99 -0.07 -7.20
C SER A 88 -0.23 -1.08 -6.36
N GLY A 89 -0.76 -2.30 -6.28
CA GLY A 89 -0.20 -3.35 -5.43
C GLY A 89 0.02 -2.89 -3.98
N PRO A 90 -1.02 -2.40 -3.28
CA PRO A 90 -0.88 -1.82 -1.96
C PRO A 90 -0.47 -2.87 -0.94
N TRP A 91 0.35 -2.47 0.02
CA TRP A 91 0.94 -3.40 0.98
C TRP A 91 1.00 -2.81 2.40
N GLY A 92 1.27 -1.51 2.52
CA GLY A 92 1.18 -0.76 3.78
C GLY A 92 -0.10 0.06 3.87
N LEU A 93 -0.58 0.28 5.09
CA LEU A 93 -1.80 1.04 5.38
C LEU A 93 -1.71 1.73 6.75
N ALA A 94 -2.16 2.97 6.84
CA ALA A 94 -2.36 3.70 8.09
C ALA A 94 -3.61 4.59 8.02
N ILE A 95 -4.18 4.90 9.18
CA ILE A 95 -5.27 5.86 9.36
C ILE A 95 -4.76 7.02 10.21
N ASP A 96 -5.03 8.26 9.80
CA ASP A 96 -4.60 9.46 10.51
C ASP A 96 -5.64 9.98 11.52
N GLY A 97 -5.30 11.05 12.25
CA GLY A 97 -6.19 11.60 13.28
C GLY A 97 -7.52 12.20 12.78
N ASN A 98 -7.67 12.38 11.47
CA ASN A 98 -8.89 12.82 10.80
C ASN A 98 -9.59 11.65 10.08
N ASP A 99 -9.23 10.41 10.40
CA ASP A 99 -9.66 9.18 9.76
C ASP A 99 -9.24 9.03 8.29
N GLN A 100 -8.32 9.86 7.78
CA GLN A 100 -7.88 9.77 6.39
C GLN A 100 -6.99 8.54 6.18
N VAL A 101 -7.03 7.98 4.97
CA VAL A 101 -6.46 6.65 4.68
C VAL A 101 -5.19 6.80 3.86
N TRP A 102 -4.06 6.32 4.39
CA TRP A 102 -2.74 6.39 3.76
C TRP A 102 -2.25 5.01 3.36
N ILE A 103 -1.88 4.85 2.09
CA ILE A 103 -1.56 3.54 1.49
C ILE A 103 -0.15 3.56 0.89
N GLY A 104 0.68 2.59 1.27
CA GLY A 104 1.99 2.38 0.70
C GLY A 104 1.90 1.40 -0.46
N ASN A 105 2.30 1.83 -1.65
CA ASN A 105 2.21 1.02 -2.86
C ASN A 105 3.52 0.27 -3.12
N PHE A 106 3.40 -1.03 -3.37
CA PHE A 106 4.55 -1.88 -3.66
C PHE A 106 4.83 -1.97 -5.15
N GLU A 107 3.80 -2.23 -5.97
CA GLU A 107 3.87 -2.49 -7.41
C GLU A 107 4.89 -3.59 -7.85
N ILE A 108 4.57 -4.34 -8.90
CA ILE A 108 5.55 -5.20 -9.59
C ILE A 108 5.60 -4.79 -11.07
N GLU A 109 6.80 -4.76 -11.64
CA GLU A 109 7.15 -4.12 -12.91
C GLU A 109 6.28 -4.47 -14.14
N ASN A 110 6.16 -3.46 -15.04
CA ASN A 110 5.94 -3.47 -16.51
C ASN A 110 5.03 -2.33 -17.02
N LEU A 111 4.71 -1.36 -16.17
CA LEU A 111 4.26 -0.03 -16.57
C LEU A 111 5.30 0.98 -16.04
N PRO A 112 5.39 2.23 -16.55
CA PRO A 112 6.36 3.19 -16.00
C PRO A 112 6.19 3.24 -14.49
N THR A 113 7.21 2.75 -13.79
CA THR A 113 7.24 2.45 -12.35
C THR A 113 6.90 3.71 -11.55
N LYS A 114 5.88 3.63 -10.70
CA LYS A 114 5.47 4.77 -9.87
C LYS A 114 5.19 4.32 -8.44
N PHE A 115 6.25 3.90 -7.75
CA PHE A 115 6.21 3.70 -6.30
C PHE A 115 5.74 5.00 -5.65
N SER A 116 4.67 4.92 -4.89
CA SER A 116 3.90 6.09 -4.50
C SER A 116 3.13 5.83 -3.22
N VAL A 117 2.81 6.90 -2.51
CA VAL A 117 1.85 6.84 -1.40
C VAL A 117 0.49 7.31 -1.91
N SER A 118 -0.56 6.49 -1.77
CA SER A 118 -1.93 6.95 -2.02
C SER A 118 -2.55 7.52 -0.74
N HIS A 119 -3.44 8.49 -0.89
CA HIS A 119 -4.16 9.13 0.20
C HIS A 119 -5.63 9.26 -0.21
N LEU A 120 -6.53 8.65 0.55
CA LEU A 120 -7.97 8.72 0.33
C LEU A 120 -8.64 9.51 1.45
N CYS A 121 -9.74 10.17 1.09
CA CYS A 121 -10.69 10.68 2.04
C CYS A 121 -11.25 9.53 2.90
N GLY A 122 -11.28 9.73 4.20
CA GLY A 122 -11.68 8.74 5.19
C GLY A 122 -13.11 8.88 5.65
N ASN A 123 -13.39 8.34 6.84
CA ASN A 123 -14.74 8.28 7.38
C ASN A 123 -15.20 9.59 8.06
N GLN A 124 -14.41 10.67 7.98
CA GLN A 124 -14.82 12.01 8.36
C GLN A 124 -14.79 12.96 7.15
N PRO A 125 -15.79 12.93 6.24
CA PRO A 125 -15.82 13.76 5.03
C PRO A 125 -15.67 15.26 5.28
N ALA A 126 -16.07 15.74 6.46
CA ALA A 126 -15.90 17.13 6.87
C ALA A 126 -14.42 17.57 6.99
N THR A 127 -13.49 16.63 7.11
CA THR A 127 -12.05 16.86 7.17
C THR A 127 -11.36 16.70 5.80
N CYS A 128 -12.11 16.27 4.78
CA CYS A 128 -11.62 16.10 3.42
C CYS A 128 -11.66 17.43 2.64
N PRO A 129 -10.86 17.55 1.57
CA PRO A 129 -11.00 18.64 0.61
C PRO A 129 -12.47 18.82 0.16
N PRO A 130 -12.94 20.07 -0.05
CA PRO A 130 -14.32 20.33 -0.40
C PRO A 130 -14.79 19.53 -1.63
N GLY A 131 -15.94 18.86 -1.48
CA GLY A 131 -16.57 18.07 -2.54
C GLY A 131 -16.13 16.60 -2.59
N LEU A 132 -15.21 16.17 -1.73
CA LEU A 132 -14.82 14.76 -1.61
C LEU A 132 -15.65 14.03 -0.55
N ASN A 133 -15.94 12.76 -0.83
CA ASN A 133 -16.64 11.81 0.01
C ASN A 133 -15.67 10.69 0.45
N THR A 134 -16.10 9.87 1.40
CA THR A 134 -15.32 8.72 1.89
C THR A 134 -14.87 7.80 0.74
N GLY A 135 -13.56 7.61 0.66
CA GLY A 135 -12.85 6.83 -0.34
C GLY A 135 -12.43 7.60 -1.58
N ASP A 136 -12.89 8.84 -1.76
CA ASP A 136 -12.43 9.67 -2.88
C ASP A 136 -10.92 9.97 -2.74
N PRO A 137 -10.16 9.93 -3.83
CA PRO A 137 -8.72 10.15 -3.78
C PRO A 137 -8.39 11.62 -3.49
N ILE A 138 -7.58 11.84 -2.47
CA ILE A 138 -6.92 13.12 -2.19
C ILE A 138 -5.59 13.18 -2.96
N SER A 139 -4.87 12.06 -3.06
CA SER A 139 -3.67 11.97 -3.88
C SER A 139 -4.00 12.00 -5.39
N PRO A 140 -3.06 12.44 -6.25
CA PRO A 140 -3.22 12.36 -7.70
C PRO A 140 -3.46 10.93 -8.19
N PRO A 141 -3.89 10.73 -9.46
CA PRO A 141 -4.09 9.39 -10.04
C PRO A 141 -2.86 8.46 -10.02
N ILE A 142 -1.66 9.01 -9.77
CA ILE A 142 -0.39 8.27 -9.68
C ILE A 142 0.14 8.18 -8.25
N GLY A 143 -0.63 8.62 -7.26
CA GLY A 143 -0.20 8.77 -5.87
C GLY A 143 0.80 9.92 -5.69
N TYR A 144 1.30 10.08 -4.48
CA TYR A 144 2.43 10.96 -4.17
C TYR A 144 3.74 10.25 -4.49
N THR A 145 4.47 10.79 -5.46
CA THR A 145 5.83 10.37 -5.81
C THR A 145 6.85 11.39 -5.31
N LEU A 146 8.14 11.01 -5.32
CA LEU A 146 9.22 11.92 -4.94
C LEU A 146 10.02 12.36 -6.17
N PRO A 147 10.37 13.65 -6.30
CA PRO A 147 11.31 14.08 -7.32
C PRO A 147 12.71 13.59 -6.96
N SER A 148 13.43 13.07 -7.94
CA SER A 148 14.89 12.88 -7.85
C SER A 148 15.67 14.14 -8.24
N ALA A 149 14.98 15.17 -8.75
CA ALA A 149 15.56 16.35 -9.38
C ALA A 149 16.56 16.00 -10.50
N GLY A 150 16.38 14.86 -11.17
CA GLY A 150 17.29 14.36 -12.20
C GLY A 150 18.59 13.76 -11.67
N SER A 151 18.78 13.71 -10.34
CA SER A 151 19.92 13.08 -9.71
C SER A 151 19.65 11.60 -9.46
N GLN A 152 20.64 10.76 -9.71
CA GLN A 152 20.54 9.34 -9.41
C GLN A 152 20.39 9.11 -7.89
N VAL A 153 19.54 8.16 -7.51
CA VAL A 153 19.38 7.74 -6.12
C VAL A 153 20.61 6.96 -5.66
N LEU A 154 21.19 7.38 -4.54
CA LEU A 154 22.36 6.78 -3.90
C LEU A 154 21.96 6.14 -2.56
N LEU A 155 22.61 5.04 -2.23
CA LEU A 155 22.56 4.41 -0.91
C LEU A 155 23.28 5.31 0.12
N ALA A 156 23.09 5.03 1.41
CA ALA A 156 23.74 5.79 2.50
C ALA A 156 25.28 5.83 2.43
N ASN A 157 25.91 4.83 1.79
CA ASN A 157 27.36 4.76 1.56
C ASN A 157 27.83 5.51 0.28
N GLY A 158 26.93 6.23 -0.39
CA GLY A 158 27.20 6.99 -1.62
C GLY A 158 27.23 6.15 -2.90
N GLN A 159 27.02 4.83 -2.83
CA GLN A 159 26.94 3.99 -4.04
C GLN A 159 25.59 4.15 -4.74
N PRO A 160 25.53 4.03 -6.08
CA PRO A 160 24.27 3.91 -6.81
C PRO A 160 23.33 2.83 -6.28
N LEU A 161 22.02 3.10 -6.33
CA LEU A 161 20.99 2.13 -5.88
C LEU A 161 21.14 0.74 -6.52
N ASN A 162 21.38 0.70 -7.83
CA ASN A 162 21.55 -0.54 -8.61
C ASN A 162 23.02 -1.00 -8.70
N GLY A 163 23.91 -0.45 -7.85
CA GLY A 163 25.34 -0.72 -7.87
C GLY A 163 26.12 0.07 -8.93
N PRO A 164 27.46 0.11 -8.83
CA PRO A 164 28.31 1.00 -9.64
C PRO A 164 28.25 0.74 -11.16
N ASN A 165 27.85 -0.46 -11.57
CA ASN A 165 27.73 -0.85 -12.98
C ASN A 165 26.25 -1.06 -13.42
N GLY A 166 25.29 -0.80 -12.52
CA GLY A 166 23.87 -0.95 -12.81
C GLY A 166 23.27 0.30 -13.49
N PRO A 167 22.08 0.19 -14.10
CA PRO A 167 21.40 1.35 -14.65
C PRO A 167 21.03 2.35 -13.55
N PRO A 168 21.04 3.66 -13.82
CA PRO A 168 20.63 4.65 -12.84
C PRO A 168 19.16 4.50 -12.46
N SER A 169 18.86 4.61 -11.17
CA SER A 169 17.48 4.76 -10.68
C SER A 169 17.27 6.20 -10.24
N PHE A 170 16.09 6.70 -10.55
CA PHE A 170 15.62 8.05 -10.23
C PHE A 170 14.36 7.99 -9.36
N GLU A 171 14.17 6.88 -8.65
CA GLU A 171 12.98 6.57 -7.89
C GLU A 171 13.34 6.52 -6.40
N PRO A 172 13.09 7.60 -5.64
CA PRO A 172 13.45 7.63 -4.23
C PRO A 172 12.55 6.73 -3.37
N LEU A 173 11.36 6.40 -3.86
CA LEU A 173 10.46 5.41 -3.27
C LEU A 173 10.69 4.05 -3.91
N MET A 174 10.65 2.99 -3.09
CA MET A 174 10.98 1.64 -3.54
C MET A 174 10.07 0.64 -2.85
N ARG A 175 9.02 0.22 -3.56
CA ARG A 175 8.08 -0.85 -3.17
C ARG A 175 7.73 -0.87 -1.68
N GLN A 176 6.81 -0.01 -1.27
CA GLN A 176 6.55 0.25 0.14
C GLN A 176 5.78 -0.89 0.78
N THR A 177 6.22 -1.37 1.94
CA THR A 177 5.53 -2.43 2.71
C THR A 177 4.84 -1.96 3.97
N PHE A 178 5.17 -0.78 4.47
CA PHE A 178 4.62 -0.26 5.70
C PHE A 178 4.42 1.25 5.59
N VAL A 179 3.38 1.71 6.28
CA VAL A 179 3.05 3.12 6.47
C VAL A 179 2.78 3.33 7.96
N ALA A 180 3.36 4.36 8.56
CA ALA A 180 3.06 4.79 9.92
C ALA A 180 2.87 6.30 9.97
N ILE A 181 2.12 6.75 10.97
CA ILE A 181 1.88 8.17 11.22
C ILE A 181 2.35 8.47 12.64
N ASP A 182 3.26 9.43 12.78
CA ASP A 182 3.76 9.82 14.10
C ASP A 182 2.88 10.90 14.76
N ALA A 183 3.20 11.22 16.01
CA ALA A 183 2.48 12.22 16.81
C ALA A 183 2.58 13.65 16.26
N ALA A 184 3.46 13.91 15.29
CA ALA A 184 3.56 15.19 14.60
C ALA A 184 2.78 15.22 13.27
N GLY A 185 2.15 14.11 12.86
CA GLY A 185 1.46 13.99 11.58
C GLY A 185 2.40 13.74 10.40
N ASN A 186 3.62 13.27 10.65
CA ASN A 186 4.50 12.82 9.57
C ASN A 186 4.08 11.42 9.11
N VAL A 187 4.06 11.21 7.79
CA VAL A 187 3.80 9.90 7.20
C VAL A 187 5.13 9.22 6.88
N TRP A 188 5.41 8.10 7.53
CA TRP A 188 6.63 7.32 7.38
C TRP A 188 6.37 6.09 6.54
N VAL A 189 7.18 5.87 5.52
CA VAL A 189 7.06 4.70 4.63
C VAL A 189 8.40 3.98 4.50
N THR A 190 8.36 2.66 4.52
CA THR A 190 9.56 1.83 4.43
C THR A 190 9.79 1.38 3.00
N ASN A 191 10.93 1.76 2.42
CA ASN A 191 11.36 1.22 1.14
C ASN A 191 11.80 -0.24 1.34
N ASN A 192 11.12 -1.19 0.72
CA ASN A 192 11.36 -2.60 1.00
C ASN A 192 12.06 -3.34 -0.11
N TRP A 193 11.73 -3.13 -1.39
CA TRP A 193 12.35 -3.83 -2.52
C TRP A 193 12.87 -2.81 -3.53
N LYS A 194 14.06 -3.02 -4.07
CA LYS A 194 14.60 -2.10 -5.09
C LYS A 194 13.70 -2.10 -6.33
N PRO A 195 13.60 -0.97 -7.04
CA PRO A 195 12.78 -0.85 -8.24
C PRO A 195 13.06 -1.93 -9.27
N ASN A 196 14.34 -2.16 -9.59
CA ASN A 196 14.83 -3.15 -10.53
C ASN A 196 15.08 -4.51 -9.83
N PRO A 197 14.21 -5.53 -10.04
CA PRO A 197 14.34 -6.86 -9.47
C PRO A 197 15.31 -7.75 -10.26
N LEU A 198 15.80 -7.30 -11.42
CA LEU A 198 16.68 -8.03 -12.33
C LEU A 198 18.14 -7.56 -12.29
N ALA A 199 18.45 -6.51 -11.52
CA ALA A 199 19.80 -5.91 -11.45
C ALA A 199 20.87 -6.84 -10.85
N ALA A 200 20.50 -7.97 -10.24
CA ALA A 200 21.44 -8.99 -9.81
C ALA A 200 20.82 -10.38 -9.99
N SER A 201 21.64 -11.36 -10.38
CA SER A 201 21.35 -12.80 -10.39
C SER A 201 21.13 -13.39 -8.98
N THR A 202 20.76 -12.55 -8.01
CA THR A 202 20.47 -12.89 -6.61
C THR A 202 19.27 -12.06 -6.16
N PHE A 203 18.29 -12.76 -5.59
CA PHE A 203 17.10 -12.30 -4.86
C PHE A 203 17.17 -10.82 -4.41
N ASN A 204 16.28 -9.97 -4.95
CA ASN A 204 16.19 -8.51 -4.72
C ASN A 204 16.55 -8.14 -3.26
N PRO A 205 17.73 -7.53 -3.00
CA PRO A 205 18.31 -7.40 -1.64
C PRO A 205 17.61 -6.36 -0.75
N GLY A 206 16.46 -5.86 -1.19
CA GLY A 206 15.64 -4.90 -0.49
C GLY A 206 16.00 -3.44 -0.78
N GLY A 207 15.01 -2.55 -0.66
CA GLY A 207 15.21 -1.11 -0.54
C GLY A 207 15.89 -0.81 0.80
N ASP A 208 16.62 0.30 0.88
CA ASP A 208 17.55 0.59 1.98
C ASP A 208 17.22 1.89 2.72
N GLY A 209 15.98 2.36 2.65
CA GLY A 209 15.58 3.66 3.18
C GLY A 209 14.22 3.69 3.86
N VAL A 210 14.05 4.70 4.70
CA VAL A 210 12.75 5.14 5.22
C VAL A 210 12.55 6.57 4.73
N VAL A 211 11.36 6.85 4.23
CA VAL A 211 10.98 8.20 3.79
C VAL A 211 9.93 8.74 4.74
N ALA A 212 10.11 10.00 5.16
CA ALA A 212 9.12 10.76 5.91
C ALA A 212 8.53 11.87 5.03
N PHE A 213 7.21 11.89 4.91
CA PHE A 213 6.45 13.03 4.41
C PHE A 213 6.04 13.90 5.59
N VAL A 214 6.72 15.04 5.74
CA VAL A 214 6.62 15.85 6.96
C VAL A 214 5.28 16.58 7.02
N GLY A 215 4.54 16.40 8.11
CA GLY A 215 3.28 17.09 8.41
C GLY A 215 2.15 16.87 7.39
N MET A 216 2.22 15.81 6.58
CA MET A 216 1.23 15.55 5.54
C MET A 216 -0.06 14.93 6.06
N ALA A 217 -0.01 14.27 7.21
CA ALA A 217 -1.16 13.64 7.86
C ALA A 217 -1.60 14.44 9.09
N SER A 218 -2.83 14.19 9.51
CA SER A 218 -3.33 14.72 10.78
C SER A 218 -2.75 13.92 11.94
N PRO A 219 -2.18 14.55 12.99
CA PRO A 219 -1.66 13.84 14.15
C PRO A 219 -2.71 12.89 14.74
N PRO A 220 -2.35 11.63 15.05
CA PRO A 220 -3.26 10.70 15.72
C PRO A 220 -3.79 11.32 17.01
N GLN A 221 -5.07 11.12 17.29
CA GLN A 221 -5.65 11.60 18.55
C GLN A 221 -4.99 10.84 19.71
N ASN A 222 -4.40 11.57 20.66
CA ASN A 222 -3.87 10.97 21.87
C ASN A 222 -5.04 10.36 22.65
N THR A 223 -5.12 9.03 22.73
CA THR A 223 -5.97 8.39 23.73
C THR A 223 -5.29 8.58 25.08
N ALA A 224 -5.73 9.61 25.80
CA ALA A 224 -5.38 9.82 27.20
C ALA A 224 -5.97 8.72 28.10
#